data_AF-A0A5M9JQ77-F1
#
_entry.id   AF-A0A5M9JQ77-F1
#
_cell.length_a   1.000
_cell.length_b   1.000
_cell.length_c   1.000
_cell.angle_alpha   90.00
_cell.angle_beta   90.00
_cell.angle_gamma   90.00
#
_symmetry.space_group_name_H-M   'P 1'
#
loop_
_entity.id
_entity.type
_entity.pdbx_description
1 polymer ?
#
loop_
_entity_poly.entity_id
_entity_poly.type
_entity_poly.pdbx_seq_one_letter_code
_entity_poly.pdbx_strand_id
1 'polypeptide(L)'
;MGIDLDNHHVRNTHRKTPKSDNVYLKLLVKLYRFLARRTESSFNKVVLRRLFMSRINRPPVSISRIAAQTDKEEKRTVVVIGTVTDDNRLLTVPKVSVAALRFTATARARILAAGGEVLTLDQLALRAPTGSNTVLLRGPKNSREAVKHFGFGPHKHKVRNTRGDNVSRTNISTTETIRRVQGTQVREGSWTQKVQRFQGLNGLIWEVLLRTSGFAGLDTSRKGGEMSMGYLRRAGSAVQSLAYEYYKKMMVSMQIGVVIINQLVPP
;
A
#
# COMPACT_ATOMS: atom_id res chain seq x y z
N MET A 1 -44.71 -1.07 -25.48
CA MET A 1 -43.57 -0.14 -25.45
C MET A 1 -42.74 -0.44 -24.21
N GLY A 2 -41.43 -0.61 -24.35
CA GLY A 2 -40.53 -0.74 -23.21
C GLY A 2 -40.21 0.65 -22.65
N ILE A 3 -40.20 0.77 -21.32
CA ILE A 3 -39.76 2.00 -20.63
C ILE A 3 -38.23 1.94 -20.54
N ASP A 4 -37.55 2.96 -21.06
CA ASP A 4 -36.11 3.11 -20.87
C ASP A 4 -35.84 3.58 -19.44
N LEU A 5 -34.95 2.87 -18.74
CA LEU A 5 -34.64 3.11 -17.34
C LEU A 5 -33.15 3.36 -17.21
N ASP A 6 -32.77 4.49 -16.59
CA ASP A 6 -31.36 4.87 -16.38
C ASP A 6 -30.56 3.82 -15.60
N ASN A 7 -31.21 3.05 -14.73
CA ASN A 7 -30.58 2.01 -13.93
C ASN A 7 -31.45 0.75 -13.87
N HIS A 8 -30.89 -0.34 -14.37
CA HIS A 8 -31.53 -1.65 -14.29
C HIS A 8 -31.17 -2.38 -12.98
N HIS A 9 -32.16 -3.06 -12.38
CA HIS A 9 -31.98 -4.00 -11.28
C HIS A 9 -31.27 -3.45 -10.02
N VAL A 10 -31.69 -2.29 -9.52
CA VAL A 10 -31.13 -1.69 -8.30
C VAL A 10 -31.46 -2.56 -7.07
N ARG A 11 -30.43 -3.24 -6.52
CA ARG A 11 -30.55 -4.08 -5.32
C ARG A 11 -29.98 -3.36 -4.10
N ASN A 12 -30.63 -3.54 -2.94
CA ASN A 12 -30.10 -3.04 -1.67
C ASN A 12 -29.00 -3.97 -1.12
N THR A 13 -27.77 -3.47 -1.06
CA THR A 13 -26.58 -4.21 -0.59
C THR A 13 -26.51 -4.35 0.94
N HIS A 14 -27.35 -3.64 1.69
CA HIS A 14 -27.33 -3.66 3.15
C HIS A 14 -27.94 -4.95 3.71
N ARG A 15 -27.28 -5.48 4.75
CA ARG A 15 -27.80 -6.65 5.48
C ARG A 15 -29.03 -6.27 6.30
N LYS A 16 -30.09 -7.07 6.16
CA LYS A 16 -31.35 -6.93 6.91
C LYS A 16 -31.45 -7.85 8.14
N THR A 17 -30.59 -8.86 8.22
CA THR A 17 -30.57 -9.90 9.26
C THR A 17 -29.12 -10.34 9.54
N PRO A 18 -28.77 -10.80 10.75
CA PRO A 18 -27.45 -11.38 10.97
C PRO A 18 -27.33 -12.71 10.19
N LYS A 19 -26.15 -12.98 9.61
CA LYS A 19 -25.86 -14.27 8.96
C LYS A 19 -25.63 -15.41 9.99
N SER A 20 -25.40 -15.09 11.26
CA SER A 20 -25.07 -16.07 12.29
C SER A 20 -26.32 -16.76 12.84
N ASP A 21 -26.21 -18.05 13.11
CA ASP A 21 -27.31 -18.85 13.69
C ASP A 21 -27.44 -18.80 15.21
N ASN A 22 -26.56 -18.07 15.90
CA ASN A 22 -26.62 -17.91 17.34
C ASN A 22 -27.96 -17.33 17.81
N VAL A 23 -28.69 -18.12 18.60
CA VAL A 23 -30.03 -17.78 19.11
C VAL A 23 -30.01 -16.50 19.97
N TYR A 24 -29.03 -16.33 20.85
CA TYR A 24 -28.90 -15.14 21.71
C TYR A 24 -28.69 -13.87 20.89
N LEU A 25 -27.92 -13.95 19.80
CA LEU A 25 -27.75 -12.82 18.89
C LEU A 25 -29.07 -12.47 18.17
N LYS A 26 -29.85 -13.49 17.78
CA LYS A 26 -31.18 -13.31 17.17
C LYS A 26 -32.16 -12.66 18.17
N LEU A 27 -32.09 -13.01 19.45
CA LEU A 27 -32.89 -12.37 20.51
C LEU A 27 -32.53 -10.90 20.70
N LEU A 28 -31.24 -10.57 20.80
CA LEU A 28 -30.78 -9.18 20.87
C LEU A 28 -31.20 -8.37 19.64
N VAL A 29 -31.17 -8.97 18.45
CA VAL A 29 -31.68 -8.34 17.22
C VAL A 29 -33.17 -8.07 17.32
N LYS A 30 -33.98 -9.00 17.83
CA LYS A 30 -35.43 -8.78 18.03
C LYS A 30 -35.68 -7.61 18.98
N LEU A 31 -34.96 -7.56 20.10
CA LEU A 31 -35.02 -6.47 21.08
C LEU A 31 -34.69 -5.11 20.43
N TYR A 32 -33.52 -4.97 19.82
CA TYR A 32 -33.11 -3.70 19.22
C TYR A 32 -33.91 -3.33 17.97
N ARG A 33 -34.53 -4.30 17.28
CA ARG A 33 -35.49 -4.03 16.20
C ARG A 33 -36.78 -3.44 16.73
N PHE A 34 -37.25 -3.90 17.89
CA PHE A 34 -38.38 -3.29 18.57
C PHE A 34 -38.05 -1.87 19.02
N LEU A 35 -36.93 -1.68 19.73
CA LEU A 35 -36.50 -0.37 20.23
C LEU A 35 -36.29 0.64 19.09
N ALA A 36 -35.56 0.27 18.04
CA ALA A 36 -35.27 1.16 16.91
C ALA A 36 -36.53 1.62 16.16
N ARG A 37 -37.62 0.83 16.21
CA ARG A 37 -38.90 1.16 15.59
C ARG A 37 -39.82 1.97 16.49
N ARG A 38 -39.69 1.86 17.81
CA ARG A 38 -40.63 2.47 18.78
C ARG A 38 -40.09 3.73 19.47
N THR A 39 -38.77 3.91 19.52
CA THR A 39 -38.13 5.01 20.27
C THR A 39 -37.53 6.09 19.40
N GLU A 40 -37.54 5.93 18.07
CA GLU A 40 -36.91 6.80 17.06
C GLU A 40 -35.42 7.19 17.28
N SER A 41 -34.76 6.67 18.32
CA SER A 41 -33.37 6.96 18.65
C SER A 41 -32.39 6.48 17.56
N SER A 42 -31.52 7.39 17.11
CA SER A 42 -30.45 7.11 16.15
C SER A 42 -29.46 6.09 16.70
N PHE A 43 -29.21 6.08 18.01
CA PHE A 43 -28.37 5.10 18.70
C PHE A 43 -28.87 3.68 18.45
N ASN A 44 -30.16 3.41 18.67
CA ASN A 44 -30.74 2.09 18.49
C ASN A 44 -30.68 1.62 17.02
N LYS A 45 -30.90 2.53 16.07
CA LYS A 45 -30.74 2.26 14.63
C LYS A 45 -29.29 1.86 14.30
N VAL A 46 -28.31 2.52 14.91
CA VAL A 46 -26.87 2.19 14.74
C VAL A 46 -26.51 0.86 15.40
N VAL A 47 -27.02 0.57 16.61
CA VAL A 47 -26.77 -0.69 17.32
C VAL A 47 -27.30 -1.87 16.50
N LEU A 48 -28.55 -1.78 16.03
CA LEU A 48 -29.18 -2.79 15.19
C LEU A 48 -28.37 -3.08 13.92
N ARG A 49 -27.95 -2.03 13.21
CA ARG A 49 -27.10 -2.16 12.01
C ARG A 49 -25.78 -2.86 12.32
N ARG A 50 -25.18 -2.59 13.48
CA ARG A 50 -23.91 -3.20 13.91
C ARG A 50 -24.08 -4.66 14.35
N LEU A 51 -25.24 -5.06 14.89
CA LEU A 51 -25.52 -6.48 15.19
C LEU A 51 -25.53 -7.35 13.92
N PHE A 52 -25.91 -6.80 12.76
CA PHE A 52 -25.91 -7.50 11.47
C PHE A 52 -24.52 -7.67 10.84
N MET A 53 -23.50 -6.95 11.35
CA MET A 53 -22.17 -6.93 10.76
C MET A 53 -21.46 -8.28 10.90
N SER A 54 -20.65 -8.63 9.91
CA SER A 54 -19.74 -9.79 10.01
C SER A 54 -18.65 -9.55 11.05
N ARG A 55 -17.97 -10.62 11.48
CA ARG A 55 -16.85 -10.54 12.46
C ARG A 55 -15.75 -9.57 12.01
N ILE A 56 -15.41 -9.56 10.73
CA ILE A 56 -14.44 -8.62 10.14
C ILE A 56 -14.82 -7.15 10.37
N ASN A 57 -16.11 -6.85 10.32
CA ASN A 57 -16.64 -5.49 10.49
C ASN A 57 -16.95 -5.15 11.97
N ARG A 58 -16.73 -6.10 12.88
CA ARG A 58 -16.79 -5.95 14.34
C ARG A 58 -15.42 -6.30 14.95
N PRO A 59 -14.38 -5.50 14.66
CA PRO A 59 -13.05 -5.72 15.24
C PRO A 59 -13.11 -5.62 16.78
N PRO A 60 -12.23 -6.36 17.49
CA PRO A 60 -12.15 -6.26 18.94
C PRO A 60 -11.69 -4.86 19.38
N VAL A 61 -12.07 -4.48 20.59
CA VAL A 61 -11.71 -3.20 21.22
C VAL A 61 -10.92 -3.50 22.49
N SER A 62 -9.74 -2.88 22.63
CA SER A 62 -8.92 -3.00 23.84
C SER A 62 -9.42 -2.10 24.97
N ILE A 63 -9.13 -2.47 26.22
CA ILE A 63 -9.40 -1.62 27.40
C ILE A 63 -8.65 -0.28 27.29
N SER A 64 -7.43 -0.27 26.77
CA SER A 64 -6.67 0.96 26.52
C SER A 64 -7.40 1.95 25.63
N ARG A 65 -8.09 1.47 24.58
CA ARG A 65 -8.91 2.32 23.72
C ARG A 65 -10.17 2.81 24.41
N ILE A 66 -10.75 2.01 25.31
CA ILE A 66 -11.89 2.43 26.13
C ILE A 66 -11.45 3.54 27.10
N ALA A 67 -10.33 3.35 27.77
CA ALA A 67 -9.75 4.33 28.69
C ALA A 67 -9.42 5.65 27.98
N ALA A 68 -8.85 5.59 26.77
CA ALA A 68 -8.52 6.79 26.00
C ALA A 68 -9.74 7.61 25.54
N GLN A 69 -10.91 6.98 25.40
CA GLN A 69 -12.15 7.68 25.02
C GLN A 69 -12.97 8.13 26.24
N THR A 70 -12.66 7.63 27.42
CA THR A 70 -13.41 8.00 28.62
C THR A 70 -12.77 9.23 29.22
N ASP A 71 -13.46 10.37 29.14
CA ASP A 71 -13.06 11.57 29.85
C ASP A 71 -13.18 11.31 31.37
N LYS A 72 -12.20 11.78 32.15
CA LYS A 72 -12.11 11.49 33.59
C LYS A 72 -13.31 12.00 34.40
N GLU A 73 -14.08 12.93 33.84
CA GLU A 73 -15.11 13.70 34.56
C GLU A 73 -16.55 13.23 34.26
N GLU A 74 -16.77 12.46 33.20
CA GLU A 74 -18.13 12.07 32.79
C GLU A 74 -18.41 10.57 32.98
N LYS A 75 -19.48 10.28 33.75
CA LYS A 75 -20.00 8.92 33.97
C LYS A 75 -20.77 8.42 32.74
N ARG A 76 -20.10 8.31 31.59
CA ARG A 76 -20.69 7.76 30.36
C ARG A 76 -20.48 6.24 30.29
N THR A 77 -21.51 5.53 29.84
CA THR A 77 -21.41 4.08 29.60
C THR A 77 -20.85 3.82 28.21
N VAL A 78 -19.75 3.08 28.13
CA VAL A 78 -19.09 2.79 26.86
C VAL A 78 -19.71 1.53 26.23
N VAL A 79 -20.16 1.63 24.98
CA VAL A 79 -20.88 0.56 24.29
C VAL A 79 -20.05 0.03 23.12
N VAL A 80 -19.75 -1.27 23.15
CA VAL A 80 -18.97 -1.96 22.11
C VAL A 80 -19.77 -3.14 21.55
N ILE A 81 -20.14 -3.04 20.28
CA ILE A 81 -20.84 -4.14 19.59
C ILE A 81 -19.79 -5.08 18.97
N GLY A 82 -19.15 -5.84 19.84
CA GLY A 82 -18.02 -6.70 19.52
C GLY A 82 -17.44 -7.32 20.78
N THR A 83 -16.20 -7.80 20.66
CA THR A 83 -15.43 -8.36 21.77
C THR A 83 -14.56 -7.28 22.40
N VAL A 84 -14.58 -7.18 23.72
CA VAL A 84 -13.62 -6.37 24.49
C VAL A 84 -12.47 -7.26 24.93
N THR A 85 -11.25 -6.82 24.65
CA THR A 85 -10.00 -7.55 24.94
C THR A 85 -9.13 -6.77 25.90
N ASP A 86 -8.33 -7.50 26.67
CA ASP A 86 -7.37 -6.90 27.60
C ASP A 86 -6.17 -6.29 26.85
N ASP A 87 -5.52 -5.34 27.51
CA ASP A 87 -4.26 -4.74 27.09
C ASP A 87 -3.34 -4.58 28.32
N ASN A 88 -2.35 -5.48 28.43
CA ASN A 88 -1.41 -5.50 29.54
C ASN A 88 -0.52 -4.24 29.61
N ARG A 89 -0.43 -3.45 28.53
CA ARG A 89 0.38 -2.23 28.50
C ARG A 89 -0.23 -1.11 29.33
N LEU A 90 -1.55 -1.12 29.50
CA LEU A 90 -2.23 -0.19 30.38
C LEU A 90 -2.02 -0.69 31.81
N LEU A 91 -1.35 0.08 32.67
CA LEU A 91 -1.08 -0.34 34.05
C LEU A 91 -2.32 -0.15 34.94
N THR A 92 -2.84 1.07 34.97
CA THR A 92 -4.00 1.46 35.77
C THR A 92 -5.25 1.54 34.90
N VAL A 93 -6.27 0.74 35.24
CA VAL A 93 -7.55 0.76 34.53
C VAL A 93 -8.48 1.76 35.22
N PRO A 94 -9.05 2.74 34.51
CA PRO A 94 -10.02 3.66 35.10
C PRO A 94 -11.33 2.94 35.42
N LYS A 95 -12.08 3.46 36.39
CA LYS A 95 -13.43 2.98 36.71
C LYS A 95 -14.37 3.32 35.56
N VAL A 96 -14.75 2.30 34.79
CA VAL A 96 -15.61 2.45 33.60
C VAL A 96 -16.78 1.47 33.62
N SER A 97 -17.92 1.91 33.09
CA SER A 97 -19.07 1.03 32.80
C SER A 97 -19.07 0.68 31.33
N VAL A 98 -18.92 -0.60 31.00
CA VAL A 98 -18.77 -1.08 29.62
C VAL A 98 -19.84 -2.09 29.27
N ALA A 99 -20.61 -1.83 28.21
CA ALA A 99 -21.56 -2.77 27.64
C ALA A 99 -21.01 -3.39 26.35
N ALA A 100 -20.95 -4.72 26.27
CA ALA A 100 -20.48 -5.39 25.06
C ALA A 100 -21.13 -6.75 24.77
N LEU A 101 -20.86 -7.30 23.59
CA LEU A 101 -21.31 -8.66 23.24
C LEU A 101 -20.51 -9.73 23.99
N ARG A 102 -19.19 -9.54 24.12
CA ARG A 102 -18.28 -10.48 24.77
C ARG A 102 -17.14 -9.72 25.44
N PHE A 103 -16.67 -10.26 26.56
CA PHE A 103 -15.46 -9.83 27.26
C PHE A 103 -14.51 -11.02 27.35
N THR A 104 -13.20 -10.79 27.16
CA THR A 104 -12.20 -11.79 27.57
C THR A 104 -12.17 -11.90 29.08
N ALA A 105 -11.80 -13.07 29.60
CA ALA A 105 -11.78 -13.33 31.05
C ALA A 105 -10.89 -12.32 31.79
N THR A 106 -9.70 -12.07 31.26
CA THR A 106 -8.74 -11.09 31.81
C THR A 106 -9.30 -9.67 31.77
N ALA A 107 -9.95 -9.27 30.67
CA ALA A 107 -10.52 -7.94 30.56
C ALA A 107 -11.64 -7.70 31.57
N ARG A 108 -12.52 -8.70 31.73
CA ARG A 108 -13.59 -8.66 32.72
C ARG A 108 -13.02 -8.52 34.14
N ALA A 109 -12.03 -9.33 34.50
CA ALA A 109 -11.40 -9.30 35.82
C ALA A 109 -10.79 -7.91 36.13
N ARG A 110 -10.08 -7.31 35.17
CA ARG A 110 -9.44 -6.00 35.37
C ARG A 110 -10.44 -4.85 35.49
N ILE A 111 -11.53 -4.87 34.71
CA ILE A 111 -12.59 -3.86 34.82
C ILE A 111 -13.27 -3.95 36.19
N LEU A 112 -13.58 -5.16 36.66
CA LEU A 112 -14.18 -5.38 37.98
C LEU A 112 -13.23 -5.01 39.12
N ALA A 113 -11.94 -5.34 39.00
CA ALA A 113 -10.91 -4.97 39.98
C ALA A 113 -10.73 -3.45 40.12
N ALA A 114 -10.92 -2.70 39.03
CA ALA A 114 -10.96 -1.24 39.05
C ALA A 114 -12.26 -0.65 39.62
N GLY A 115 -13.19 -1.49 40.10
CA GLY A 115 -14.52 -1.08 40.57
C GLY A 115 -15.45 -0.62 39.44
N GLY A 116 -15.14 -0.99 38.20
CA GLY A 116 -15.98 -0.76 37.03
C GLY A 116 -17.10 -1.78 36.89
N GLU A 117 -17.93 -1.60 35.87
CA GLU A 117 -19.09 -2.44 35.63
C GLU A 117 -19.07 -3.05 34.23
N VAL A 118 -19.47 -4.32 34.14
CA VAL A 118 -19.52 -5.08 32.90
C VAL A 118 -20.98 -5.43 32.60
N LEU A 119 -21.50 -4.86 31.52
CA LEU A 119 -22.91 -4.97 31.12
C LEU A 119 -23.08 -5.77 29.83
N THR A 120 -24.20 -6.47 29.75
CA THR A 120 -24.73 -7.00 28.49
C THR A 120 -25.59 -5.95 27.77
N LEU A 121 -25.88 -6.17 26.49
CA LEU A 121 -26.66 -5.21 25.70
C LEU A 121 -28.14 -5.16 26.10
N ASP A 122 -28.70 -6.27 26.59
CA ASP A 122 -30.05 -6.33 27.15
C ASP A 122 -30.14 -5.57 28.48
N GLN A 123 -29.16 -5.72 29.37
CA GLN A 123 -29.08 -4.91 30.59
C GLN A 123 -28.93 -3.40 30.28
N LEU A 124 -28.13 -3.06 29.26
CA LEU A 124 -28.00 -1.68 28.79
C LEU A 124 -29.35 -1.14 28.30
N ALA A 125 -30.12 -1.94 27.55
CA ALA A 125 -31.41 -1.53 27.03
C ALA A 125 -32.44 -1.24 28.13
N LEU A 126 -32.36 -1.94 29.28
CA LEU A 126 -33.19 -1.65 30.45
C LEU A 126 -32.81 -0.32 31.11
N ARG A 127 -31.51 -0.01 31.20
CA ARG A 127 -31.02 1.22 31.84
C ARG A 127 -31.19 2.46 30.98
N ALA A 128 -30.84 2.35 29.69
CA ALA A 128 -30.82 3.45 28.74
C ALA A 128 -31.51 3.02 27.43
N PRO A 129 -32.85 2.89 27.42
CA PRO A 129 -33.59 2.43 26.25
C PRO A 129 -33.44 3.37 25.03
N THR A 130 -33.16 4.64 25.27
CA THR A 130 -32.87 5.65 24.23
C THR A 130 -31.38 5.78 23.89
N GLY A 131 -30.49 5.18 24.69
CA GLY A 131 -29.03 5.32 24.55
C GLY A 131 -28.45 6.61 25.16
N SER A 132 -29.18 7.28 26.05
CA SER A 132 -28.68 8.47 26.76
C SER A 132 -27.40 8.17 27.57
N ASN A 133 -26.48 9.13 27.62
CA ASN A 133 -25.19 9.02 28.31
C ASN A 133 -24.33 7.81 27.89
N THR A 134 -24.44 7.38 26.64
CA THR A 134 -23.62 6.30 26.09
C THR A 134 -22.63 6.78 25.05
N VAL A 135 -21.44 6.17 25.04
CA VAL A 135 -20.41 6.39 24.01
C VAL A 135 -20.25 5.12 23.20
N LEU A 136 -20.60 5.18 21.91
CA LEU A 136 -20.61 4.01 21.06
C LEU A 136 -19.29 3.87 20.29
N LEU A 137 -18.45 2.92 20.72
CA LEU A 137 -17.10 2.73 20.20
C LEU A 137 -17.02 1.73 19.04
N ARG A 138 -15.97 1.86 18.23
CA ARG A 138 -15.62 0.90 17.19
C ARG A 138 -14.12 0.58 17.24
N GLY A 139 -13.79 -0.70 17.09
CA GLY A 139 -12.40 -1.13 16.95
C GLY A 139 -11.80 -0.71 15.60
N PRO A 140 -10.47 -0.81 15.46
CA PRO A 140 -9.79 -0.42 14.23
C PRO A 140 -10.01 -1.46 13.13
N LYS A 141 -10.78 -1.12 12.09
CA LYS A 141 -11.11 -2.05 10.99
C LYS A 141 -9.93 -2.29 10.03
N ASN A 142 -9.10 -1.27 9.83
CA ASN A 142 -8.07 -1.26 8.80
C ASN A 142 -6.72 -1.84 9.26
N SER A 143 -6.57 -2.16 10.55
CA SER A 143 -5.33 -2.68 11.12
C SER A 143 -5.11 -4.18 10.89
N ARG A 144 -5.87 -4.80 9.97
CA ARG A 144 -5.76 -6.22 9.64
C ARG A 144 -4.67 -6.44 8.60
N GLU A 145 -3.96 -7.58 8.68
CA GLU A 145 -2.90 -7.91 7.72
C GLU A 145 -3.38 -7.87 6.26
N ALA A 146 -4.54 -8.46 5.97
CA ALA A 146 -5.15 -8.44 4.64
C ALA A 146 -5.28 -7.02 4.04
N VAL A 147 -5.53 -5.99 4.86
CA VAL A 147 -5.72 -4.61 4.39
C VAL A 147 -4.40 -3.97 3.93
N LYS A 148 -3.24 -4.47 4.42
CA LYS A 148 -1.92 -3.99 3.98
C LYS A 148 -1.63 -4.31 2.51
N HIS A 149 -2.27 -5.34 1.97
CA HIS A 149 -2.08 -5.81 0.59
C HIS A 149 -3.09 -5.22 -0.39
N PHE A 150 -4.18 -4.63 0.09
CA PHE A 150 -5.21 -4.07 -0.79
C PHE A 150 -4.69 -2.83 -1.53
N GLY A 151 -4.99 -2.75 -2.84
CA GLY A 151 -4.54 -1.67 -3.71
C GLY A 151 -3.04 -1.73 -4.03
N PHE A 152 -2.46 -2.94 -4.07
CA PHE A 152 -1.05 -3.13 -4.41
C PHE A 152 -0.73 -2.58 -5.81
N GLY A 153 0.30 -1.75 -5.89
CA GLY A 153 0.79 -1.18 -7.14
C GLY A 153 2.08 -0.37 -6.92
N PRO A 154 2.79 -0.01 -8.01
CA PRO A 154 3.97 0.85 -7.94
C PRO A 154 3.65 2.17 -7.21
N HIS A 155 4.58 2.65 -6.37
CA HIS A 155 4.44 3.88 -5.57
C HIS A 155 3.25 3.91 -4.59
N LYS A 156 2.59 2.77 -4.31
CA LYS A 156 1.45 2.72 -3.37
C LYS A 156 1.83 2.32 -1.93
N HIS A 157 3.12 2.05 -1.67
CA HIS A 157 3.63 1.61 -0.36
C HIS A 157 2.78 0.49 0.27
N LYS A 158 2.34 -0.47 -0.55
CA LYS A 158 1.58 -1.64 -0.12
C LYS A 158 2.47 -2.85 0.03
N VAL A 159 2.13 -3.69 1.00
CA VAL A 159 2.88 -4.92 1.27
C VAL A 159 2.57 -5.93 0.17
N ARG A 160 3.59 -6.58 -0.38
CA ARG A 160 3.43 -7.64 -1.38
C ARG A 160 2.91 -8.90 -0.68
N ASN A 161 2.01 -9.64 -1.35
CA ASN A 161 1.65 -11.00 -0.94
C ASN A 161 2.81 -11.95 -1.31
N THR A 162 3.66 -12.30 -0.35
CA THR A 162 4.69 -13.34 -0.50
C THR A 162 4.30 -14.57 0.31
N ARG A 163 4.58 -15.76 -0.21
CA ARG A 163 4.41 -17.02 0.54
C ARG A 163 5.76 -17.33 1.23
N GLY A 164 5.74 -17.56 2.55
CA GLY A 164 6.92 -17.87 3.36
C GLY A 164 7.49 -16.64 4.09
N ASP A 165 7.86 -16.83 5.36
CA ASP A 165 8.28 -15.78 6.30
C ASP A 165 9.70 -15.24 6.04
N ASN A 166 10.42 -15.83 5.09
CA ASN A 166 11.80 -15.46 4.79
C ASN A 166 11.88 -14.34 3.73
N VAL A 167 11.20 -13.22 3.99
CA VAL A 167 11.57 -11.96 3.32
C VAL A 167 12.70 -11.32 4.12
N SER A 168 13.86 -11.98 4.16
CA SER A 168 15.09 -11.24 4.37
C SER A 168 15.23 -10.27 3.20
N ARG A 169 15.81 -9.09 3.44
CA ARG A 169 16.05 -8.06 2.39
C ARG A 169 16.82 -8.58 1.17
N THR A 170 17.32 -9.81 1.21
CA THR A 170 18.21 -10.42 0.24
C THR A 170 17.59 -11.55 -0.60
N ASN A 171 16.54 -12.28 -0.18
CA ASN A 171 16.36 -13.65 -0.69
C ASN A 171 15.06 -13.99 -1.45
N ILE A 172 14.11 -13.08 -1.70
CA ILE A 172 12.93 -13.44 -2.52
C ILE A 172 12.61 -12.32 -3.52
N SER A 173 13.18 -12.40 -4.73
CA SER A 173 12.82 -11.60 -5.92
C SER A 173 12.84 -10.06 -5.77
N THR A 174 13.41 -9.54 -4.68
CA THR A 174 13.53 -8.09 -4.39
C THR A 174 14.61 -7.42 -5.24
N THR A 175 15.41 -8.22 -5.95
CA THR A 175 16.65 -7.81 -6.61
C THR A 175 16.44 -7.13 -7.96
N GLU A 176 15.39 -7.48 -8.70
CA GLU A 176 15.22 -6.97 -10.07
C GLU A 176 14.49 -5.62 -10.11
N THR A 177 13.33 -5.47 -9.45
CA THR A 177 12.50 -4.25 -9.60
C THR A 177 12.64 -3.20 -8.49
N ILE A 178 13.20 -3.54 -7.33
CA ILE A 178 13.21 -2.65 -6.14
C ILE A 178 14.60 -2.05 -5.90
N ARG A 179 15.67 -2.77 -6.24
CA ARG A 179 17.03 -2.26 -6.19
C ARG A 179 17.45 -1.85 -7.60
N ARG A 180 17.98 -0.63 -7.76
CA ARG A 180 18.51 -0.06 -9.01
C ARG A 180 19.62 -0.88 -9.69
N VAL A 181 19.99 -2.05 -9.15
CA VAL A 181 21.08 -2.87 -9.69
C VAL A 181 20.66 -3.55 -11.00
N GLN A 182 19.37 -3.83 -11.22
CA GLN A 182 18.87 -4.40 -12.49
C GLN A 182 17.50 -3.84 -12.93
N GLY A 183 17.47 -2.54 -13.26
CA GLY A 183 16.66 -2.00 -14.35
C GLY A 183 15.15 -1.73 -14.18
N THR A 184 14.73 -0.54 -14.63
CA THR A 184 13.61 -0.40 -15.58
C THR A 184 14.18 0.11 -16.89
N GLN A 185 14.58 -0.79 -17.78
CA GLN A 185 14.64 -0.49 -19.21
C GLN A 185 13.70 -1.43 -19.96
N VAL A 186 13.08 -0.84 -20.97
CA VAL A 186 12.26 -1.46 -22.00
C VAL A 186 12.88 -2.79 -22.42
N ARG A 187 12.04 -3.82 -22.57
CA ARG A 187 12.45 -5.13 -23.09
C ARG A 187 13.05 -4.95 -24.49
N GLU A 188 14.37 -4.98 -24.61
CA GLU A 188 15.04 -5.37 -25.85
C GLU A 188 15.20 -6.90 -25.82
N GLY A 189 14.67 -7.57 -26.85
CA GLY A 189 14.81 -9.01 -27.01
C GLY A 189 16.27 -9.44 -27.17
N SER A 190 16.53 -10.74 -26.99
CA SER A 190 17.87 -11.31 -27.17
C SER A 190 18.39 -11.09 -28.59
N TRP A 191 19.37 -10.21 -28.75
CA TRP A 191 20.15 -10.11 -29.99
C TRP A 191 21.07 -11.32 -30.11
N THR A 192 21.00 -11.99 -31.24
CA THR A 192 21.80 -13.17 -31.60
C THR A 192 23.31 -12.89 -31.59
N GLN A 193 24.10 -13.94 -31.33
CA GLN A 193 25.55 -14.05 -31.08
C GLN A 193 26.55 -13.42 -32.09
N LYS A 194 26.11 -12.57 -33.02
CA LYS A 194 26.93 -12.10 -34.17
C LYS A 194 27.68 -10.78 -33.96
N VAL A 195 27.65 -10.17 -32.76
CA VAL A 195 28.30 -8.86 -32.51
C VAL A 195 29.20 -8.89 -31.26
N GLN A 196 30.10 -9.87 -31.19
CA GLN A 196 31.14 -9.94 -30.14
C GLN A 196 32.55 -9.56 -30.65
N ARG A 197 32.66 -8.93 -31.82
CA ARG A 197 33.96 -8.72 -32.50
C ARG A 197 34.41 -7.27 -32.63
N PHE A 198 33.98 -6.38 -31.73
CA PHE A 198 34.40 -4.98 -31.71
C PHE A 198 34.81 -4.48 -30.31
N GLN A 199 35.38 -5.36 -29.49
CA GLN A 199 36.11 -4.96 -28.27
C GLN A 199 37.61 -5.17 -28.52
N GLY A 200 38.25 -4.21 -29.19
CA GLY A 200 39.67 -4.34 -29.50
C GLY A 200 40.21 -3.26 -30.42
N LEU A 201 39.96 -1.99 -30.13
CA LEU A 201 40.71 -0.88 -30.74
C LEU A 201 41.12 0.09 -29.63
N ASN A 202 42.41 0.05 -29.27
CA ASN A 202 43.04 0.87 -28.24
C ASN A 202 43.14 2.35 -28.66
N GLY A 203 43.08 3.24 -27.67
CA GLY A 203 42.92 4.71 -27.80
C GLY A 203 44.00 5.51 -28.52
N LEU A 204 45.00 4.89 -29.14
CA LEU A 204 46.09 5.58 -29.84
C LEU A 204 45.74 6.05 -31.27
N ILE A 205 44.62 5.59 -31.84
CA ILE A 205 44.18 6.01 -33.18
C ILE A 205 43.37 7.33 -33.13
N TRP A 206 42.81 7.67 -31.96
CA TRP A 206 41.97 8.86 -31.79
C TRP A 206 42.75 10.17 -31.71
N GLU A 207 44.00 10.16 -31.21
CA GLU A 207 44.84 11.36 -31.09
C GLU A 207 45.43 11.83 -32.44
N VAL A 208 45.73 10.91 -33.35
CA VAL A 208 46.30 11.24 -34.67
C VAL A 208 45.24 11.85 -35.60
N LEU A 209 43.98 11.46 -35.45
CA LEU A 209 42.89 11.95 -36.30
C LEU A 209 42.48 13.39 -35.96
N LEU A 210 42.67 13.83 -34.71
CA LEU A 210 42.31 15.18 -34.26
C LEU A 210 43.36 16.25 -34.59
N ARG A 211 44.61 15.86 -34.89
CA ARG A 211 45.69 16.80 -35.28
C ARG A 211 45.72 17.12 -36.79
N THR A 212 45.01 16.36 -37.62
CA THR A 212 45.02 16.52 -39.09
C THR A 212 43.80 17.25 -39.64
N SER A 213 42.76 17.46 -38.84
CA SER A 213 41.61 18.30 -39.19
C SER A 213 41.79 19.71 -38.62
N GLY A 214 42.31 20.65 -39.41
CA GLY A 214 42.61 22.03 -39.01
C GLY A 214 41.46 22.79 -38.35
N PHE A 215 41.35 22.67 -37.03
CA PHE A 215 40.49 23.47 -36.15
C PHE A 215 41.40 24.20 -35.15
N ALA A 216 41.82 25.42 -35.51
CA ALA A 216 42.44 26.35 -34.58
C ALA A 216 41.33 27.05 -33.79
N GLY A 217 41.36 26.91 -32.46
CA GLY A 217 40.47 27.67 -31.57
C GLY A 217 39.76 26.81 -30.53
N LEU A 218 40.51 26.28 -29.57
CA LEU A 218 40.01 25.96 -28.24
C LEU A 218 41.22 25.87 -27.30
N ASP A 219 41.43 26.95 -26.55
CA ASP A 219 42.47 27.08 -25.54
C ASP A 219 42.34 25.95 -24.51
N THR A 220 43.30 25.03 -24.52
CA THR A 220 43.43 23.99 -23.51
C THR A 220 44.24 24.56 -22.33
N SER A 221 43.54 25.08 -21.31
CA SER A 221 44.18 25.38 -20.04
C SER A 221 43.48 24.73 -18.85
N ARG A 222 44.29 23.94 -18.14
CA ARG A 222 44.15 23.32 -16.81
C ARG A 222 43.57 21.91 -16.66
N LYS A 223 44.55 20.99 -16.48
CA LYS A 223 44.90 20.23 -15.25
C LYS A 223 43.83 19.31 -14.65
N GLY A 224 44.16 18.02 -14.71
CA GLY A 224 43.53 16.96 -13.91
C GLY A 224 42.63 16.10 -14.76
N GLY A 225 43.12 14.91 -15.15
CA GLY A 225 42.38 13.96 -15.96
C GLY A 225 41.07 13.55 -15.29
N GLU A 226 39.96 13.75 -16.02
CA GLU A 226 38.72 12.96 -16.09
C GLU A 226 37.66 13.83 -16.78
N MET A 227 37.48 13.65 -18.09
CA MET A 227 36.33 14.23 -18.80
C MET A 227 35.07 13.48 -18.36
N SER A 228 34.35 14.01 -17.37
CA SER A 228 33.05 13.46 -16.99
C SER A 228 32.06 13.58 -18.14
N MET A 229 31.26 12.54 -18.35
CA MET A 229 30.12 12.48 -19.26
C MET A 229 28.95 13.38 -18.80
N GLY A 230 29.25 14.55 -18.21
CA GLY A 230 28.30 15.56 -17.76
C GLY A 230 28.16 16.74 -18.73
N TYR A 231 29.11 16.95 -19.64
CA TYR A 231 29.13 18.12 -20.53
C TYR A 231 28.33 17.96 -21.84
N LEU A 232 27.89 16.75 -22.17
CA LEU A 232 26.99 16.48 -23.32
C LEU A 232 25.50 16.63 -22.98
N ARG A 233 25.14 17.12 -21.78
CA ARG A 233 23.75 17.36 -21.39
C ARG A 233 23.22 18.76 -21.74
N ARG A 234 24.05 19.62 -22.34
CA ARG A 234 23.67 21.00 -22.67
C ARG A 234 23.98 21.41 -24.11
N ALA A 235 24.13 20.44 -25.00
CA ALA A 235 24.16 20.68 -26.44
C ALA A 235 22.86 20.13 -27.04
N GLY A 236 22.02 21.02 -27.56
CA GLY A 236 20.72 20.67 -28.14
C GLY A 236 20.84 19.71 -29.33
N SER A 237 19.69 19.21 -29.79
CA SER A 237 19.50 18.18 -30.83
C SER A 237 20.36 18.32 -32.10
N ALA A 238 20.85 19.52 -32.42
CA ALA A 238 21.72 19.80 -33.56
C ALA A 238 23.13 19.15 -33.43
N VAL A 239 23.65 18.99 -32.22
CA VAL A 239 24.99 18.37 -32.01
C VAL A 239 24.92 16.84 -32.13
N GLN A 240 23.78 16.25 -31.74
CA GLN A 240 23.53 14.83 -31.94
C GLN A 240 23.37 14.48 -33.44
N SER A 241 22.72 15.34 -34.23
CA SER A 241 22.58 15.12 -35.68
C SER A 241 23.89 15.26 -36.44
N LEU A 242 24.74 16.22 -36.08
CA LEU A 242 26.06 16.38 -36.71
C LEU A 242 27.02 15.23 -36.35
N ALA A 243 27.01 14.77 -35.10
CA ALA A 243 27.79 13.60 -34.70
C ALA A 243 27.33 12.33 -35.43
N TYR A 244 26.03 12.18 -35.68
CA TYR A 244 25.46 11.05 -36.41
C TYR A 244 25.80 11.08 -37.90
N GLU A 245 25.73 12.24 -38.56
CA GLU A 245 26.16 12.42 -39.95
C GLU A 245 27.67 12.18 -40.13
N TYR A 246 28.48 12.59 -39.16
CA TYR A 246 29.93 12.33 -39.17
C TYR A 246 30.22 10.83 -39.04
N TYR A 247 29.51 10.12 -38.15
CA TYR A 247 29.62 8.67 -38.00
C TYR A 247 29.18 7.90 -39.26
N LYS A 248 28.14 8.39 -39.94
CA LYS A 248 27.62 7.81 -41.17
C LYS A 248 28.60 7.95 -42.34
N LYS A 249 29.24 9.11 -42.48
CA LYS A 249 30.32 9.32 -43.47
C LYS A 249 31.57 8.50 -43.16
N MET A 250 31.92 8.34 -41.88
CA MET A 250 33.06 7.54 -41.46
C MET A 250 32.85 6.04 -41.75
N MET A 251 31.64 5.50 -41.55
CA MET A 251 31.33 4.10 -41.87
C MET A 251 31.38 3.80 -43.37
N VAL A 252 30.91 4.72 -44.22
CA VAL A 252 30.97 4.55 -45.69
C VAL A 252 32.42 4.57 -46.19
N SER A 253 33.27 5.44 -45.60
CA SER A 253 34.71 5.47 -45.89
C SER A 253 35.42 4.17 -45.48
N MET A 254 35.09 3.60 -44.31
CA MET A 254 35.64 2.31 -43.86
C MET A 254 35.17 1.13 -44.73
N GLN A 255 33.94 1.16 -45.25
CA GLN A 255 33.47 0.13 -46.17
C GLN A 255 34.20 0.14 -47.52
N ILE A 256 34.56 1.32 -48.04
CA ILE A 256 35.37 1.42 -49.26
C ILE A 256 36.80 0.92 -49.01
N GLY A 257 37.39 1.24 -47.85
CA GLY A 257 38.74 0.77 -47.49
C GLY A 257 38.86 -0.75 -47.35
N VAL A 258 37.84 -1.41 -46.78
CA VAL A 258 37.81 -2.89 -46.63
C VAL A 258 37.67 -3.60 -47.99
N VAL A 259 36.96 -2.99 -48.96
CA VAL A 259 36.82 -3.54 -50.32
C VAL A 259 38.15 -3.45 -51.10
N ILE A 260 38.93 -2.38 -50.92
CA ILE A 260 40.23 -2.21 -51.59
C ILE A 260 41.28 -3.19 -51.03
N ILE A 261 41.28 -3.43 -49.72
CA ILE A 261 42.25 -4.36 -49.09
C ILE A 261 42.01 -5.82 -49.50
N ASN A 262 40.75 -6.23 -49.68
CA ASN A 262 40.41 -7.60 -50.09
C ASN A 262 40.66 -7.90 -51.58
N GLN A 263 41.00 -6.90 -52.42
CA GLN A 263 41.39 -7.12 -53.81
C GLN A 263 42.92 -7.15 -54.05
N LEU A 264 43.73 -6.87 -53.02
CA LEU A 264 45.19 -6.78 -53.14
C LEU A 264 45.96 -7.98 -52.57
N VAL A 265 45.27 -8.99 -52.03
CA VAL A 265 45.92 -10.20 -51.49
C VAL A 265 45.15 -11.44 -51.98
N PRO A 266 45.67 -12.19 -52.98
CA PRO A 266 45.10 -13.47 -53.39
C PRO A 266 45.44 -14.58 -52.37
N PRO A 267 44.68 -15.70 -52.36
CA PRO A 267 44.59 -16.64 -51.23
C PRO A 267 45.88 -17.41 -50.92
#